data_AF-A0A1I7YGK0-F1
#
_entry.id   AF-A0A1I7YGK0-F1
#
_cell.length_a   1.000
_cell.length_b   1.000
_cell.length_c   1.000
_cell.angle_alpha   90.00
_cell.angle_beta   90.00
_cell.angle_gamma   90.00
#
_symmetry.space_group_name_H-M   'P 1'
#
loop_
_entity.id
_entity.type
_entity.pdbx_description
1 polymer ?
#
loop_
_entity_poly.entity_id
_entity_poly.type
_entity_poly.pdbx_seq_one_letter_code
_entity_poly.pdbx_strand_id
1 'polypeptide(L)'
;MDVQLVNCKSIHDFGLEYIGDEVGDRLQFLQIEKCPRITEFGLKHLTKFTGLKSLILKDLPHVHERDKIIEEIKKALPNCDIHANL
;
A
#
# COMPACT_ATOMS: atom_id res chain seq x y z
N MET A 1 -4.93 4.69 13.59
CA MET A 1 -4.91 5.87 12.70
C MET A 1 -5.10 5.36 11.30
N ASP A 2 -5.88 6.07 10.49
CA ASP A 2 -6.38 5.56 9.22
C ASP A 2 -6.07 6.57 8.12
N VAL A 3 -5.62 6.10 6.96
CA VAL A 3 -5.28 6.94 5.80
C VAL A 3 -5.96 6.41 4.55
N GLN A 4 -6.56 7.33 3.78
CA GLN A 4 -7.19 7.05 2.50
C GLN A 4 -6.55 7.91 1.41
N LEU A 5 -5.90 7.26 0.46
CA LEU A 5 -5.30 7.86 -0.73
C LEU A 5 -6.17 7.48 -1.93
N VAL A 6 -7.22 8.26 -2.17
CA VAL A 6 -8.20 8.00 -3.24
C VAL A 6 -8.09 9.08 -4.30
N ASN A 7 -7.83 8.67 -5.55
CA ASN A 7 -7.66 9.56 -6.69
C ASN A 7 -6.55 10.61 -6.50
N CYS A 8 -5.52 10.26 -5.73
CA CYS A 8 -4.37 11.13 -5.49
C CYS A 8 -3.41 11.07 -6.69
N LYS A 9 -3.47 12.09 -7.56
CA LYS A 9 -2.65 12.16 -8.78
C LYS A 9 -1.16 12.45 -8.53
N SER A 10 -0.83 12.99 -7.36
CA SER A 10 0.52 13.45 -7.04
C SER A 10 1.30 12.48 -6.15
N ILE A 11 0.62 11.59 -5.41
CA ILE A 11 1.30 10.61 -4.55
C ILE A 11 2.02 9.59 -5.42
N HIS A 12 3.29 9.35 -5.14
CA HIS A 12 4.13 8.38 -5.84
C HIS A 12 4.87 7.51 -4.84
N ASP A 13 5.63 6.53 -5.34
CA ASP A 13 6.27 5.47 -4.55
C ASP A 13 7.01 5.98 -3.30
N PHE A 14 7.89 6.98 -3.43
CA PHE A 14 8.57 7.59 -2.27
C PHE A 14 7.62 8.15 -1.21
N GLY A 15 6.45 8.64 -1.60
CA GLY A 15 5.44 9.09 -0.64
C GLY A 15 4.94 7.95 0.24
N LEU A 16 4.79 6.74 -0.32
CA LEU A 16 4.44 5.56 0.48
C LEU A 16 5.59 5.12 1.38
N GLU A 17 6.83 5.27 0.91
CA GLU A 17 8.02 5.07 1.74
C GLU A 17 8.05 5.97 2.97
N TYR A 18 7.89 7.29 2.77
CA TYR A 18 7.89 8.26 3.87
C TYR A 18 6.75 8.01 4.87
N ILE A 19 5.55 7.66 4.39
CA ILE A 19 4.43 7.31 5.28
C ILE A 19 4.80 6.06 6.12
N GLY A 20 5.41 5.06 5.49
CA GLY A 20 5.86 3.84 6.17
C GLY A 20 6.89 4.15 7.26
N ASP A 21 7.89 4.98 6.95
CA ASP A 21 8.94 5.36 7.90
C ASP A 21 8.42 6.15 9.11
N GLU A 22 7.50 7.08 8.89
CA GLU A 22 7.05 8.00 9.95
C GLU A 22 5.90 7.46 10.81
N VAL A 23 4.99 6.70 10.20
CA VAL A 23 3.72 6.30 10.86
C VAL A 23 3.32 4.85 10.61
N GLY A 24 4.15 4.03 9.94
CA GLY A 24 3.82 2.65 9.61
C GLY A 24 3.52 1.76 10.82
N ASP A 25 4.11 2.07 11.98
CA ASP A 25 3.90 1.37 13.25
C ASP A 25 2.55 1.69 13.94
N ARG A 26 1.92 2.81 13.56
CA ARG A 26 0.68 3.32 14.18
C ARG A 26 -0.51 3.38 13.23
N LEU A 27 -0.27 3.24 11.93
CA LEU A 27 -1.31 3.20 10.91
C LEU A 27 -1.99 1.83 10.92
N GLN A 28 -3.31 1.80 11.12
CA GLN A 28 -4.10 0.57 11.23
C GLN A 28 -4.89 0.28 9.96
N PHE A 29 -5.27 1.31 9.22
CA PHE A 29 -5.97 1.18 7.95
C PHE A 29 -5.30 2.03 6.87
N LEU A 30 -5.11 1.43 5.70
CA LEU A 30 -4.62 2.11 4.50
C LEU A 30 -5.45 1.71 3.29
N GLN A 31 -5.98 2.70 2.58
CA GLN A 31 -6.57 2.53 1.27
C GLN A 31 -5.76 3.30 0.23
N ILE A 32 -5.41 2.64 -0.86
CA ILE A 32 -4.82 3.26 -2.05
C ILE A 32 -5.70 2.89 -3.25
N GLU A 33 -6.40 3.89 -3.79
CA GLU A 33 -7.32 3.71 -4.91
C GLU A 33 -7.13 4.77 -5.98
N LYS A 34 -7.04 4.37 -7.26
CA LYS A 34 -6.93 5.31 -8.39
C LYS A 34 -5.76 6.30 -8.28
N CYS A 35 -4.63 5.84 -7.74
CA CYS A 35 -3.41 6.63 -7.58
C CYS A 35 -2.41 6.24 -8.70
N PRO A 36 -2.38 6.95 -9.84
CA PRO A 36 -1.67 6.50 -11.04
C PRO A 36 -0.14 6.56 -10.94
N ARG A 37 0.42 7.19 -9.92
CA ARG A 37 1.89 7.26 -9.75
C ARG A 37 2.41 6.27 -8.70
N ILE A 38 1.54 5.41 -8.18
CA ILE A 38 1.92 4.27 -7.35
C ILE A 38 2.14 3.05 -8.25
N THR A 39 3.30 2.42 -8.10
CA THR A 39 3.72 1.22 -8.84
C THR A 39 4.01 0.06 -7.87
N GLU A 40 4.38 -1.11 -8.39
CA GLU A 40 4.87 -2.20 -7.55
C GLU A 40 6.08 -1.82 -6.67
N PHE A 41 6.90 -0.85 -7.08
CA PHE A 41 8.04 -0.38 -6.28
C PHE A 41 7.56 0.37 -5.03
N GLY A 42 6.54 1.22 -5.17
CA GLY A 42 5.89 1.87 -4.04
C GLY A 42 5.32 0.84 -3.07
N LEU A 43 4.56 -0.11 -3.59
CA LEU A 43 3.90 -1.14 -2.78
C LEU A 43 4.88 -2.03 -2.00
N LYS A 44 6.15 -2.19 -2.42
CA LYS A 44 7.17 -2.90 -1.63
C LYS A 44 7.46 -2.25 -0.27
N HIS A 45 7.25 -0.93 -0.16
CA HIS A 45 7.39 -0.22 1.10
C HIS A 45 6.27 -0.53 2.11
N LEU A 46 5.21 -1.25 1.71
CA LEU A 46 4.17 -1.73 2.65
C LEU A 46 4.74 -2.62 3.76
N THR A 47 5.93 -3.21 3.56
CA THR A 47 6.70 -3.91 4.59
C THR A 47 7.00 -3.07 5.83
N LYS A 48 7.02 -1.72 5.71
CA LYS A 48 7.24 -0.78 6.81
C LYS A 48 5.99 -0.54 7.67
N PHE A 49 4.82 -0.98 7.22
CA PHE A 49 3.52 -0.71 7.85
C PHE A 49 3.17 -1.79 8.89
N THR A 50 4.03 -1.95 9.90
CA THR A 50 3.94 -3.04 10.87
C THR A 50 2.71 -2.96 11.80
N GLY A 51 2.07 -1.79 11.89
CA GLY A 51 0.83 -1.59 12.64
C GLY A 51 -0.45 -1.91 11.84
N LEU A 52 -0.34 -2.23 10.55
CA LEU A 52 -1.47 -2.32 9.65
C LEU A 52 -2.36 -3.53 9.93
N LYS A 53 -3.66 -3.30 10.03
CA LYS A 53 -4.69 -4.32 10.24
C LYS A 53 -5.54 -4.56 9.01
N SER A 54 -5.71 -3.53 8.17
CA SER A 54 -6.48 -3.63 6.93
C SER A 54 -5.86 -2.78 5.83
N LEU A 55 -5.76 -3.38 4.65
CA LEU A 55 -5.18 -2.79 3.45
C LEU A 55 -6.15 -2.96 2.29
N ILE A 56 -6.47 -1.86 1.61
CA ILE A 56 -7.22 -1.86 0.36
C ILE A 56 -6.35 -1.30 -0.76
N LEU A 57 -6.16 -2.09 -1.82
CA LEU A 57 -5.48 -1.67 -3.05
C LEU A 57 -6.44 -1.82 -4.22
N LYS A 58 -6.71 -0.74 -4.95
CA LYS A 58 -7.71 -0.77 -6.02
C LYS A 58 -7.36 0.15 -7.19
N ASP A 59 -7.62 -0.30 -8.41
CA ASP A 59 -7.49 0.52 -9.62
C ASP A 59 -6.12 1.23 -9.70
N LEU A 60 -5.02 0.49 -9.56
CA LEU A 60 -3.65 1.00 -9.64
C LEU A 60 -3.04 0.62 -11.00
N PRO A 61 -3.19 1.46 -12.05
CA PRO A 61 -2.98 1.04 -13.44
C PRO A 61 -1.52 0.74 -13.81
N HIS A 62 -0.56 1.14 -12.96
CA HIS A 62 0.87 0.98 -13.17
C HIS A 62 1.49 -0.06 -12.23
N VAL A 63 0.66 -0.96 -11.67
CA VAL A 63 1.12 -2.15 -10.97
C VAL A 63 1.05 -3.34 -11.94
N HIS A 64 2.21 -3.74 -12.45
CA HIS A 64 2.30 -4.76 -13.50
C HIS A 64 2.51 -6.17 -12.94
N GLU A 65 3.40 -6.32 -11.94
CA GLU A 65 3.72 -7.61 -11.29
C GLU A 65 2.73 -7.95 -10.14
N ARG A 66 1.42 -7.92 -10.42
CA ARG A 66 0.34 -7.98 -9.42
C ARG A 66 0.41 -9.19 -8.48
N ASP A 67 0.47 -10.40 -9.02
CA ASP A 67 0.45 -11.62 -8.19
C ASP A 67 1.66 -11.69 -7.27
N LYS A 68 2.84 -11.37 -7.81
CA LYS A 68 4.10 -11.36 -7.07
C LYS A 68 4.08 -10.32 -5.95
N ILE A 69 3.65 -9.08 -6.23
CA ILE A 69 3.63 -8.05 -5.19
C ILE A 69 2.60 -8.38 -4.10
N ILE A 70 1.46 -8.96 -4.45
CA ILE A 70 0.47 -9.40 -3.46
C ILE A 70 1.01 -10.54 -2.59
N GLU A 71 1.74 -11.50 -3.15
CA GLU A 71 2.44 -12.52 -2.35
C GLU A 71 3.48 -11.92 -1.41
N GLU A 72 4.28 -10.96 -1.88
CA GLU A 72 5.27 -10.26 -1.05
C GLU A 72 4.60 -9.50 0.11
N ILE A 73 3.52 -8.76 -0.17
CA ILE A 73 2.76 -8.03 0.86
C ILE A 73 2.14 -9.00 1.88
N LYS A 74 1.53 -10.10 1.44
CA LYS A 74 0.97 -11.12 2.34
C LYS A 74 2.02 -11.74 3.25
N LYS A 75 3.23 -11.98 2.74
CA LYS A 75 4.35 -12.48 3.55
C LYS A 75 4.83 -11.45 4.56
N ALA A 76 4.87 -10.18 4.19
CA ALA A 76 5.32 -9.09 5.06
C ALA A 76 4.29 -8.70 6.13
N LEU A 77 3.00 -8.79 5.80
CA LEU A 77 1.88 -8.39 6.64
C LEU A 77 0.93 -9.59 6.90
N PRO A 78 1.40 -10.68 7.54
CA PRO A 78 0.64 -11.92 7.65
C PRO A 78 -0.65 -11.80 8.49
N ASN A 79 -0.77 -10.74 9.30
CA ASN A 79 -1.93 -10.46 10.16
C ASN A 79 -2.80 -9.30 9.65
N CYS A 80 -2.54 -8.79 8.45
CA CYS A 80 -3.32 -7.72 7.83
C CYS A 80 -4.39 -8.33 6.92
N ASP A 81 -5.62 -7.83 7.03
CA ASP A 81 -6.69 -8.15 6.10
C ASP A 81 -6.49 -7.37 4.79
N ILE A 82 -6.16 -8.07 3.70
CA ILE A 82 -5.74 -7.47 2.44
C ILE A 82 -6.81 -7.69 1.37
N HIS A 83 -7.39 -6.60 0.88
CA HIS A 83 -8.31 -6.56 -0.24
C HIS A 83 -7.64 -5.88 -1.44
N ALA A 84 -7.21 -6.68 -2.42
CA ALA A 84 -6.52 -6.17 -3.59
C ALA A 84 -7.29 -6.47 -4.87
N ASN A 85 -7.63 -5.41 -5.61
CA ASN A 85 -8.18 -5.44 -6.96
C ASN A 85 -7.36 -4.49 -7.84
N LEU A 86 -6.13 -4.94 -8.15
CA LEU A 86 -5.12 -4.20 -8.90
C LEU A 86 -5.38 -4.24 -10.40
#